data_AF-A0A9X1Y1K7-F1
#
_entry.id   AF-A0A9X1Y1K7-F1
#
_cell.length_a   1.000
_cell.length_b   1.000
_cell.length_c   1.000
_cell.angle_alpha   90.00
_cell.angle_beta   90.00
_cell.angle_gamma   90.00
#
_symmetry.space_group_name_H-M   'P 1'
#
loop_
_entity.id
_entity.type
_entity.pdbx_description
1 polymer ?
#
loop_
_entity_poly.entity_id
_entity_poly.type
_entity_poly.pdbx_seq_one_letter_code
_entity_poly.pdbx_strand_id
1 'polypeptide(L)'
;MSFKRKTLIFLILSQLVYLMFSIAWLVVLGISAYLFRDSSEVNPGIRALFAYLQAYPGGLLLGLILGWTYFAKGKYKQAVWWNLLPLLWVVPYVGIIIYANIFA
;
A
#
# COMPACT_ATOMS: atom_id res chain seq x y z
N MET A 1 -14.43 9.92 23.67
CA MET A 1 -13.24 9.04 23.44
C MET A 1 -12.01 9.92 23.23
N SER A 2 -10.91 9.70 23.95
CA SER A 2 -9.70 10.54 23.86
C SER A 2 -9.02 10.43 22.49
N PHE A 3 -8.32 11.50 22.06
CA PHE A 3 -7.56 11.51 20.80
C PHE A 3 -6.58 10.33 20.69
N LYS A 4 -5.88 10.01 21.79
CA LYS A 4 -5.01 8.83 21.88
C LYS A 4 -5.72 7.53 21.51
N ARG A 5 -6.90 7.27 22.09
CA ARG A 5 -7.65 6.03 21.87
C ARG A 5 -8.18 5.94 20.44
N LYS A 6 -8.66 7.05 19.87
CA LYS A 6 -9.08 7.11 18.46
C LYS A 6 -7.93 6.80 17.51
N THR A 7 -6.77 7.44 17.71
CA THR A 7 -5.59 7.19 16.88
C THR A 7 -5.08 5.76 17.01
N LEU A 8 -5.06 5.18 18.21
CA LEU A 8 -4.64 3.79 18.42
C LEU A 8 -5.51 2.81 17.61
N ILE A 9 -6.83 2.94 17.71
CA ILE A 9 -7.77 2.09 16.96
C ILE A 9 -7.56 2.27 15.46
N PHE A 10 -7.42 3.51 15.00
CA PHE A 10 -7.16 3.81 13.59
C PHE A 10 -5.88 3.13 13.09
N LEU A 11 -4.76 3.24 13.82
CA LEU A 11 -3.49 2.61 13.44
C LEU A 11 -3.64 1.09 13.38
N ILE A 12 -4.28 0.44 14.36
CA ILE A 12 -4.45 -1.01 14.33
C ILE A 12 -5.32 -1.45 13.14
N LEU A 13 -6.50 -0.85 12.98
CA LEU A 13 -7.44 -1.24 11.92
C LEU A 13 -6.85 -1.04 10.52
N SER A 14 -6.19 0.09 10.30
CA SER A 14 -5.55 0.37 9.02
C SER A 14 -4.40 -0.59 8.73
N GLN A 15 -3.57 -0.94 9.72
CA GLN A 15 -2.47 -1.91 9.52
C GLN A 15 -3.00 -3.31 9.19
N LEU A 16 -4.13 -3.73 9.76
CA LEU A 16 -4.79 -4.99 9.38
C LEU A 16 -5.26 -4.95 7.92
N VAL A 17 -5.91 -3.85 7.52
CA VAL A 17 -6.34 -3.67 6.12
C VAL A 17 -5.13 -3.69 5.18
N TYR A 18 -4.05 -3.00 5.52
CA TYR A 18 -2.84 -3.01 4.71
C TYR A 18 -2.21 -4.42 4.63
N LEU A 19 -2.15 -5.14 5.73
CA LEU A 19 -1.66 -6.51 5.71
C LEU A 19 -2.45 -7.41 4.76
N MET A 20 -3.77 -7.22 4.65
CA MET A 20 -4.59 -7.95 3.66
C MET A 20 -4.21 -7.59 2.22
N PHE A 21 -3.85 -6.33 1.94
CA PHE A 21 -3.38 -5.90 0.61
C PHE A 21 -2.02 -6.50 0.23
N SER A 22 -1.23 -7.01 1.18
CA SER A 22 -0.02 -7.77 0.88
C SER A 22 -0.31 -9.04 0.05
N ILE A 23 -1.52 -9.61 0.18
CA ILE A 23 -1.94 -10.75 -0.64
C ILE A 23 -2.09 -10.31 -2.11
N ALA A 24 -2.78 -9.20 -2.35
CA ALA A 24 -2.91 -8.62 -3.70
C ALA A 24 -1.55 -8.21 -4.27
N TRP A 25 -0.65 -7.71 -3.42
CA TRP A 25 0.72 -7.41 -3.81
C TRP A 25 1.49 -8.65 -4.28
N LEU A 26 1.38 -9.80 -3.59
CA LEU A 26 2.02 -11.05 -4.02
C LEU A 26 1.54 -11.50 -5.41
N VAL A 27 0.25 -11.32 -5.70
CA VAL A 27 -0.30 -11.60 -7.04
C VAL A 27 0.35 -10.70 -8.10
N VAL A 28 0.44 -9.40 -7.82
CA VAL A 28 1.09 -8.44 -8.73
C VAL A 28 2.58 -8.74 -8.91
N LEU A 29 3.28 -9.17 -7.87
CA LEU A 29 4.66 -9.62 -7.95
C LEU A 29 4.79 -10.83 -8.90
N GLY A 30 3.92 -11.83 -8.77
CA GLY A 30 3.90 -13.01 -9.64
C GLY A 30 3.62 -12.66 -11.11
N ILE A 31 2.59 -11.86 -11.37
CA ILE A 31 2.21 -11.43 -12.73
C ILE A 31 3.35 -10.62 -13.36
N SER A 32 3.95 -9.69 -12.62
CA SER A 32 5.06 -8.89 -13.15
C SER A 32 6.30 -9.73 -13.44
N ALA A 33 6.65 -10.69 -12.59
CA ALA A 33 7.77 -11.61 -12.85
C ALA A 33 7.57 -12.43 -14.13
N TYR A 34 6.33 -12.88 -14.39
CA TYR A 34 5.98 -13.57 -15.63
C TYR A 34 6.01 -12.64 -16.84
N LEU A 35 5.32 -11.49 -16.75
CA LEU A 35 5.17 -10.53 -17.84
C LEU A 35 6.51 -9.94 -18.29
N PHE A 36 7.45 -9.73 -17.37
CA PHE A 36 8.74 -9.12 -17.68
C PHE A 36 9.87 -10.13 -17.96
N ARG A 37 9.57 -11.43 -18.04
CA ARG A 37 10.59 -12.48 -18.28
C ARG A 37 11.29 -12.33 -19.63
N ASP A 38 10.54 -12.05 -20.70
CA ASP A 38 11.07 -11.94 -22.08
C ASP A 38 10.99 -10.48 -22.61
N SER A 39 11.31 -9.51 -21.75
CA SER A 39 10.85 -8.11 -21.78
C SER A 39 11.44 -7.14 -22.82
N SER A 40 11.81 -7.57 -24.04
CA SER A 40 12.30 -6.63 -25.06
C SER A 40 11.23 -5.65 -25.58
N GLU A 41 9.94 -5.97 -25.44
CA GLU A 41 8.85 -5.18 -26.07
C GLU A 41 7.85 -4.55 -25.09
N VAL A 42 8.05 -4.68 -23.77
CA VAL A 42 7.05 -4.18 -22.82
C VAL A 42 7.10 -2.65 -22.73
N ASN A 43 5.93 -2.01 -22.89
CA ASN A 43 5.77 -0.56 -22.80
C ASN A 43 6.42 0.00 -21.51
N PRO A 44 7.30 1.02 -21.60
CA PRO A 44 7.99 1.60 -20.44
C PRO A 44 7.05 2.12 -19.34
N GLY A 45 5.88 2.64 -19.70
CA GLY A 45 4.86 3.11 -18.75
C GLY A 45 4.25 1.97 -17.93
N ILE A 46 3.99 0.83 -18.56
CA ILE A 46 3.53 -0.38 -17.86
C ILE A 46 4.60 -0.85 -16.88
N ARG A 47 5.86 -0.89 -17.32
CA ARG A 47 6.98 -1.27 -16.45
C ARG A 47 7.12 -0.35 -15.23
N ALA A 48 6.97 0.96 -15.42
CA ALA A 48 7.00 1.94 -14.34
C ALA A 48 5.83 1.76 -13.34
N LEU A 49 4.62 1.50 -13.85
CA LEU A 49 3.45 1.24 -13.00
C LEU A 49 3.65 0.00 -12.12
N PHE A 50 4.11 -1.11 -12.69
CA PHE A 50 4.36 -2.32 -11.92
C PHE A 50 5.51 -2.14 -10.92
N ALA A 51 6.58 -1.41 -11.27
CA ALA A 51 7.65 -1.07 -10.34
C ALA A 51 7.12 -0.22 -9.16
N TYR A 52 6.25 0.75 -9.43
CA TYR A 52 5.58 1.54 -8.39
C TYR A 52 4.71 0.66 -7.47
N LEU A 53 3.92 -0.25 -8.03
CA LEU A 53 3.09 -1.18 -7.26
C LEU A 53 3.94 -2.13 -6.42
N GLN A 54 5.07 -2.59 -6.95
CA GLN A 54 6.01 -3.44 -6.21
C GLN A 54 6.62 -2.74 -4.98
N ALA A 55 6.72 -1.40 -4.97
CA ALA A 55 7.23 -0.64 -3.85
C ALA A 55 6.30 -0.62 -2.61
N TYR A 56 5.09 -1.17 -2.73
CA TYR A 56 4.10 -1.22 -1.65
C TYR A 56 4.62 -1.69 -0.28
N PRO A 57 5.39 -2.79 -0.15
CA PRO A 57 5.90 -3.24 1.15
C PRO A 57 6.80 -2.20 1.82
N GLY A 58 7.54 -1.43 1.02
CA GLY A 58 8.32 -0.30 1.53
C GLY A 58 7.43 0.79 2.13
N GLY A 59 6.36 1.16 1.42
CA GLY A 59 5.34 2.10 1.91
C GLY A 59 4.66 1.60 3.20
N LEU A 60 4.30 0.32 3.24
CA LEU A 60 3.73 -0.35 4.42
C LEU A 60 4.66 -0.29 5.63
N LEU A 61 5.93 -0.67 5.47
CA LEU A 61 6.92 -0.63 6.54
C LEU A 61 7.16 0.80 7.05
N LEU A 62 7.26 1.77 6.15
CA LEU A 62 7.41 3.18 6.54
C LEU A 62 6.19 3.67 7.32
N GLY A 63 4.97 3.36 6.86
CA GLY A 63 3.74 3.72 7.56
C GLY A 63 3.63 3.07 8.94
N LEU A 64 4.03 1.79 9.05
CA LEU A 64 4.06 1.06 10.32
C LEU A 64 5.08 1.69 11.29
N ILE A 65 6.35 1.79 10.88
CA ILE A 65 7.43 2.27 11.75
C ILE A 65 7.17 3.71 12.18
N LEU A 66 6.91 4.61 11.23
CA LEU A 66 6.75 6.03 11.52
C LEU A 66 5.41 6.30 12.24
N GLY A 67 4.34 5.63 11.84
CA GLY A 67 3.03 5.73 12.51
C GLY A 67 3.13 5.43 14.01
N TRP A 68 3.73 4.28 14.38
CA TRP A 68 3.89 3.89 15.78
C TRP A 68 4.92 4.75 16.53
N THR A 69 6.01 5.15 15.87
CA THR A 69 7.03 6.03 16.48
C THR A 69 6.44 7.38 16.88
N TYR A 70 5.67 8.02 15.99
CA TYR A 70 5.03 9.30 16.28
C TYR A 70 3.87 9.17 17.27
N PHE A 71 3.16 8.03 17.27
CA PHE A 71 2.16 7.73 18.27
C PHE A 71 2.76 7.63 19.67
N ALA A 72 3.87 6.91 19.84
CA ALA A 72 4.59 6.78 21.11
C ALA A 72 5.10 8.14 21.64
N LYS A 73 5.49 9.04 20.73
CA LYS A 73 5.90 10.41 21.05
C LYS A 73 4.73 11.36 21.35
N GLY A 74 3.48 10.88 21.37
CA GLY A 74 2.27 11.71 21.59
C GLY A 74 1.89 12.60 20.40
N LYS A 75 2.57 12.47 19.26
CA LYS A 75 2.34 13.28 18.04
C LYS A 75 1.29 12.62 17.14
N TYR A 76 0.04 12.54 17.64
CA TYR A 76 -1.04 11.76 17.01
C TYR A 76 -1.39 12.17 15.57
N LYS A 77 -1.33 13.47 15.24
CA LYS A 77 -1.58 13.93 13.86
C LYS A 77 -0.54 13.38 12.89
N GLN A 78 0.74 13.43 13.27
CA GLN A 78 1.83 12.91 12.44
C GLN A 78 1.76 11.39 12.32
N ALA A 79 1.41 10.70 13.40
CA ALA A 79 1.18 9.25 13.38
C ALA A 79 0.13 8.85 12.32
N VAL A 80 -0.98 9.59 12.24
CA VAL A 80 -2.02 9.37 11.23
C VAL A 80 -1.49 9.64 9.83
N TRP A 81 -0.82 10.78 9.61
CA TRP A 81 -0.27 11.13 8.28
C TRP A 81 0.68 10.08 7.73
N TRP A 82 1.62 9.59 8.55
CA TRP A 82 2.52 8.53 8.12
C TRP A 82 1.80 7.21 7.87
N ASN A 83 0.79 6.92 8.67
CA ASN A 83 0.00 5.72 8.48
C ASN A 83 -0.94 5.79 7.27
N LEU A 84 -1.23 6.97 6.72
CA LEU A 84 -1.97 7.09 5.46
C LEU A 84 -1.11 6.78 4.24
N LEU A 85 0.22 6.75 4.37
CA LEU A 85 1.14 6.51 3.26
C LEU A 85 0.80 5.24 2.45
N PRO A 86 0.55 4.06 3.07
CA PRO A 86 0.24 2.84 2.32
C PRO A 86 -1.05 2.93 1.47
N LEU A 87 -1.95 3.87 1.76
CA LEU A 87 -3.17 4.06 0.96
C LEU A 87 -2.89 4.54 -0.47
N LEU A 88 -1.75 5.18 -0.70
CA LEU A 88 -1.33 5.61 -2.05
C LEU A 88 -1.16 4.43 -3.02
N TRP A 89 -0.99 3.21 -2.49
CA TRP A 89 -0.95 1.98 -3.27
C TRP A 89 -2.31 1.28 -3.31
N VAL A 90 -3.06 1.31 -2.21
CA VAL A 90 -4.41 0.73 -2.13
C VAL A 90 -5.33 1.29 -3.22
N VAL A 91 -5.30 2.61 -3.45
CA VAL A 91 -6.15 3.26 -4.46
C VAL A 91 -5.89 2.72 -5.88
N PRO A 92 -4.64 2.70 -6.38
CA PRO A 92 -4.29 2.04 -7.65
C PRO A 92 -4.74 0.57 -7.73
N TYR A 93 -4.53 -0.22 -6.67
CA TYR A 93 -4.97 -1.63 -6.65
C TYR A 93 -6.48 -1.74 -6.86
N VAL A 94 -7.26 -0.95 -6.13
CA VAL A 94 -8.72 -0.92 -6.26
C VAL A 94 -9.14 -0.45 -7.65
N GLY A 95 -8.47 0.57 -8.21
CA GLY A 95 -8.73 1.07 -9.55
C GLY A 95 -8.54 0.00 -10.63
N ILE A 96 -7.44 -0.75 -10.57
CA ILE A 96 -7.17 -1.85 -11.51
C ILE A 96 -8.21 -2.96 -11.37
N ILE A 97 -8.57 -3.35 -10.14
CA ILE A 97 -9.58 -4.39 -9.89
C ILE A 97 -10.93 -3.96 -10.46
N ILE A 98 -11.39 -2.74 -10.16
CA ILE A 98 -12.67 -2.22 -10.65
C ILE A 98 -12.65 -2.14 -12.18
N TYR A 99 -11.58 -1.62 -12.78
CA TYR A 99 -11.45 -1.54 -14.22
C TYR A 99 -11.54 -2.93 -14.86
N ALA A 100 -10.81 -3.92 -14.33
CA ALA A 100 -10.85 -5.28 -14.83
C ALA A 100 -12.25 -5.91 -14.70
N ASN A 101 -12.98 -5.69 -13.60
CA ASN A 101 -14.31 -6.29 -13.44
C ASN A 101 -15.40 -5.62 -14.30
N ILE A 102 -15.22 -4.37 -14.71
CA ILE A 102 -16.22 -3.64 -15.51
C ILE A 102 -15.95 -3.76 -17.01
N PHE A 103 -14.67 -3.80 -17.41
CA PHE A 103 -14.26 -3.68 -18.81
C PHE A 103 -13.53 -4.92 -19.37
N ALA A 104 -13.20 -5.91 -18.55
CA ALA A 104 -12.71 -7.22 -19.01
C ALA A 104 -13.83 -8.26 -18.93
#